data_AF-A0A9Q9CEI2-F1
#
_entry.id   AF-A0A9Q9CEI2-F1
#
_cell.length_a   1.000
_cell.length_b   1.000
_cell.length_c   1.000
_cell.angle_alpha   90.00
_cell.angle_beta   90.00
_cell.angle_gamma   90.00
#
_symmetry.space_group_name_H-M   'P 1'
#
loop_
_entity.id
_entity.type
_entity.pdbx_description
1 polymer ?
#
loop_
_entity_poly.entity_id
_entity_poly.type
_entity_poly.pdbx_seq_one_letter_code
_entity_poly.pdbx_strand_id
1 'polypeptide(L)'
;MDREILRHRVLVTISKSSLFRFVENVLEEGKIAAIARNISEYLLNSKYSKERALGHISDYLEEELENSGIDIEDGVDGVALAVLFVYEELLENESKFFSKIQEKSTQVTPLSDSEEE
;
A
#
# COMPACT_ATOMS: atom_id res chain seq x y z
N MET A 1 6.55 12.99 -14.31
CA MET A 1 6.29 12.64 -12.91
C MET A 1 7.61 12.30 -12.23
N ASP A 2 7.81 12.75 -11.00
CA ASP A 2 9.01 12.42 -10.22
C ASP A 2 8.91 10.98 -9.69
N ARG A 3 9.88 10.14 -10.08
CA ARG A 3 9.93 8.71 -9.73
C ARG A 3 10.11 8.50 -8.22
N GLU A 4 10.92 9.34 -7.56
CA GLU A 4 11.21 9.19 -6.14
C GLU A 4 9.99 9.58 -5.30
N ILE A 5 9.28 10.63 -5.72
CA ILE A 5 8.02 11.05 -5.07
C ILE A 5 6.97 9.94 -5.20
N LEU A 6 6.77 9.39 -6.40
CA LEU A 6 5.82 8.27 -6.58
C LEU A 6 6.20 7.08 -5.71
N ARG A 7 7.46 6.65 -5.76
CA ARG A 7 7.95 5.50 -4.98
C ARG A 7 7.72 5.69 -3.49
N HIS A 8 8.03 6.88 -2.97
CA HIS A 8 7.80 7.19 -1.56
C HIS A 8 6.31 7.12 -1.22
N ARG A 9 5.45 7.69 -2.07
CA ARG A 9 4.00 7.68 -1.86
C ARG A 9 3.40 6.27 -1.87
N VAL A 10 3.80 5.43 -2.81
CA VAL A 10 3.38 4.02 -2.87
C VAL A 10 3.86 3.27 -1.63
N LEU A 11 5.13 3.42 -1.25
CA LEU A 11 5.69 2.79 -0.06
C LEU A 11 4.91 3.14 1.22
N VAL A 12 4.64 4.43 1.43
CA VAL A 12 3.87 4.88 2.60
C VAL A 12 2.43 4.34 2.57
N THR A 13 1.83 4.27 1.39
CA THR A 13 0.46 3.75 1.23
C THR A 13 0.38 2.27 1.59
N ILE A 14 1.30 1.46 1.08
CA ILE A 14 1.36 0.02 1.38
C ILE A 14 1.68 -0.19 2.86
N SER A 15 2.78 0.39 3.37
CA SER A 15 3.23 0.18 4.75
C SER A 15 2.23 0.67 5.81
N LYS A 16 1.38 1.65 5.51
CA LYS A 16 0.32 2.12 6.43
C LYS A 16 -1.02 1.43 6.25
N SER A 17 -1.16 0.54 5.26
CA SER A 17 -2.38 -0.26 5.11
C SER A 17 -2.52 -1.26 6.27
N SER A 18 -3.76 -1.51 6.71
CA SER A 18 -4.01 -2.46 7.80
C SER A 18 -3.50 -3.87 7.47
N LEU A 19 -3.60 -4.26 6.20
CA LEU A 19 -3.13 -5.56 5.70
C LEU A 19 -1.63 -5.71 5.92
N PHE A 20 -0.83 -4.79 5.37
CA PHE A 20 0.63 -4.90 5.46
C PHE A 20 1.15 -4.64 6.87
N ARG A 21 0.46 -3.84 7.70
CA ARG A 21 0.78 -3.75 9.14
C ARG A 21 0.56 -5.06 9.89
N PHE A 22 -0.45 -5.83 9.50
CA PHE A 22 -0.72 -7.11 10.13
C PHE A 22 0.34 -8.15 9.77
N VAL A 23 0.83 -8.13 8.52
CA VAL A 23 1.77 -9.15 8.00
C VAL A 23 3.23 -8.72 7.98
N GLU A 24 3.57 -7.48 8.36
CA GLU A 24 4.95 -6.94 8.24
C GLU A 24 6.00 -7.79 8.97
N ASN A 25 5.64 -8.44 10.08
CA ASN A 25 6.54 -9.29 10.86
C ASN A 25 6.76 -10.68 10.26
N VAL A 26 5.94 -11.07 9.28
CA VAL A 26 6.04 -12.34 8.55
C VAL A 26 6.82 -12.15 7.25
N LEU A 27 6.72 -10.96 6.66
CA LEU A 27 7.43 -10.62 5.43
C LEU A 27 8.94 -10.47 5.67
N GLU A 28 9.73 -10.85 4.67
CA GLU A 28 11.17 -10.62 4.67
C GLU A 28 11.51 -9.12 4.77
N GLU A 29 12.63 -8.81 5.41
CA GLU A 29 13.10 -7.43 5.55
C GLU A 29 13.25 -6.78 4.15
N GLY A 30 12.64 -5.60 3.98
CA GLY A 30 12.68 -4.86 2.72
C GLY A 30 11.67 -5.33 1.65
N LYS A 31 10.90 -6.39 1.89
CA LYS A 31 9.87 -6.89 0.95
C LYS A 31 8.85 -5.81 0.56
N ILE A 32 8.33 -5.06 1.54
CA ILE A 32 7.39 -3.95 1.31
C ILE A 32 8.03 -2.87 0.41
N ALA A 33 9.31 -2.57 0.60
CA ALA A 33 10.02 -1.60 -0.24
C ALA A 33 10.22 -2.11 -1.67
N ALA A 34 10.48 -3.41 -1.84
CA ALA A 34 10.58 -4.04 -3.16
C ALA A 34 9.23 -4.01 -3.91
N ILE A 35 8.14 -4.37 -3.24
CA ILE A 35 6.77 -4.30 -3.77
C ILE A 35 6.46 -2.86 -4.23
N ALA A 36 6.72 -1.87 -3.36
CA ALA A 36 6.46 -0.47 -3.68
C ALA A 36 7.27 0.02 -4.89
N ARG A 37 8.53 -0.41 -5.02
CA ARG A 37 9.38 -0.11 -6.18
C ARG A 37 8.77 -0.69 -7.46
N ASN A 38 8.42 -1.97 -7.45
CA ASN A 38 7.91 -2.66 -8.64
C ASN A 38 6.57 -2.08 -9.12
N ILE A 39 5.65 -1.79 -8.21
CA ILE A 39 4.38 -1.11 -8.54
C ILE A 39 4.64 0.29 -9.12
N SER A 40 5.56 1.06 -8.53
CA SER A 40 5.90 2.39 -9.04
C SER A 40 6.52 2.33 -10.43
N GLU A 41 7.36 1.33 -10.71
CA GLU A 41 7.94 1.10 -12.04
C GLU A 41 6.88 0.74 -13.07
N TYR A 42 5.93 -0.13 -12.72
CA TYR A 42 4.79 -0.45 -13.58
C TYR A 42 3.98 0.81 -13.93
N LEU A 43 3.62 1.61 -12.93
CA LEU A 43 2.82 2.83 -13.13
C LEU A 43 3.53 3.89 -13.99
N LEU A 44 4.86 3.96 -13.95
CA LEU A 44 5.64 4.91 -14.76
C LEU A 44 5.86 4.46 -16.20
N ASN A 45 5.91 3.15 -16.45
CA ASN A 45 6.30 2.60 -17.75
C ASN A 45 5.10 2.14 -18.59
N SER A 46 3.93 1.94 -17.98
CA SER A 46 2.73 1.45 -18.66
C SER A 46 1.82 2.60 -19.09
N LYS A 47 1.07 2.38 -20.18
CA LYS A 47 -0.03 3.29 -20.54
C LYS A 47 -1.13 3.14 -19.51
N TYR A 48 -1.26 4.14 -18.64
CA TYR A 48 -2.20 4.11 -17.52
C TYR A 48 -3.65 3.86 -17.96
N SER A 49 -4.28 2.87 -17.33
CA SER A 49 -5.70 2.57 -17.37
C SER A 49 -6.05 2.07 -15.98
N LYS A 50 -7.00 2.73 -15.31
CA LYS A 50 -7.35 2.42 -13.92
C LYS A 50 -7.70 0.95 -13.72
N GLU A 51 -8.57 0.40 -14.56
CA GLU A 51 -9.01 -1.00 -14.47
C GLU A 51 -7.84 -1.99 -14.65
N ARG A 52 -6.99 -1.77 -15.66
CA ARG A 52 -5.82 -2.64 -15.90
C ARG A 52 -4.78 -2.50 -14.79
N ALA A 53 -4.59 -1.29 -14.29
CA ALA A 53 -3.64 -1.05 -13.21
C ALA A 53 -4.14 -1.64 -11.89
N LEU A 54 -5.46 -1.61 -11.64
CA LEU A 54 -6.06 -2.22 -10.46
C LEU A 54 -5.83 -3.72 -10.47
N GLY A 55 -6.27 -4.41 -11.53
CA GLY A 55 -6.07 -5.86 -11.65
C GLY A 55 -4.60 -6.26 -11.54
N HIS A 56 -3.71 -5.58 -12.27
CA HIS A 56 -2.29 -5.89 -12.21
C HIS A 56 -1.67 -5.72 -10.82
N ILE A 57 -2.04 -4.66 -10.09
CA ILE A 57 -1.51 -4.42 -8.74
C ILE A 57 -2.12 -5.41 -7.74
N SER A 58 -3.41 -5.73 -7.84
CA SER A 58 -4.05 -6.73 -6.99
C SER A 58 -3.40 -8.11 -7.16
N ASP A 59 -3.35 -8.60 -8.41
CA ASP A 59 -2.73 -9.90 -8.74
C ASP A 59 -1.28 -9.97 -8.25
N TYR A 60 -0.52 -8.87 -8.45
CA TYR A 60 0.87 -8.78 -8.00
C TYR A 60 1.00 -8.84 -6.47
N LEU A 61 0.11 -8.16 -5.73
CA LEU A 61 0.14 -8.17 -4.27
C LEU A 61 -0.25 -9.55 -3.72
N GLU A 62 -1.25 -10.20 -4.31
CA GLU A 62 -1.65 -11.58 -3.97
C GLU A 62 -0.47 -12.54 -4.16
N GLU A 63 0.14 -12.54 -5.35
CA GLU A 63 1.27 -13.41 -5.66
C GLU A 63 2.45 -13.18 -4.69
N GLU A 64 2.77 -11.93 -4.35
CA GLU A 64 3.86 -11.62 -3.41
C GLU A 64 3.56 -12.10 -1.98
N LEU A 65 2.30 -12.05 -1.54
CA LEU A 65 1.86 -12.52 -0.23
C LEU A 65 1.83 -14.05 -0.19
N GLU A 66 1.29 -14.71 -1.21
CA GLU A 66 1.29 -16.17 -1.35
C GLU A 66 2.71 -16.73 -1.36
N ASN A 67 3.62 -16.11 -2.12
CA ASN A 67 5.04 -16.47 -2.14
C ASN A 67 5.73 -16.28 -0.78
N SER A 68 5.16 -15.47 0.10
CA SER A 68 5.60 -15.28 1.48
C SER A 68 4.89 -16.21 2.47
N GLY A 69 4.11 -17.18 1.98
CA GLY A 69 3.36 -18.15 2.78
C GLY A 69 2.09 -17.56 3.41
N ILE A 70 1.60 -16.44 2.90
CA ILE A 70 0.42 -15.74 3.41
C ILE A 70 -0.70 -15.89 2.38
N ASP A 71 -1.69 -16.71 2.72
CA ASP A 71 -2.90 -16.90 1.91
C ASP A 71 -3.98 -15.93 2.41
N ILE A 72 -4.35 -14.96 1.58
CA ILE A 72 -5.36 -13.94 1.91
C ILE A 72 -6.40 -13.93 0.79
N GLU A 73 -7.61 -14.37 1.13
CA GLU A 73 -8.75 -14.38 0.20
C GLU A 73 -9.33 -12.98 -0.05
N ASP A 74 -9.10 -12.01 0.85
CA ASP A 74 -9.70 -10.67 0.82
C ASP A 74 -8.76 -9.57 1.34
N GLY A 75 -8.53 -8.52 0.54
CA GLY A 75 -7.99 -7.24 1.04
C GLY A 75 -6.93 -6.54 0.18
N VAL A 76 -6.32 -7.25 -0.77
CA VAL A 76 -5.32 -6.67 -1.69
C VAL A 76 -5.91 -5.59 -2.61
N ASP A 77 -7.16 -5.76 -3.02
CA ASP A 77 -7.91 -4.78 -3.83
C ASP A 77 -8.02 -3.42 -3.17
N GLY A 78 -8.21 -3.41 -1.84
CA GLY A 78 -8.27 -2.17 -1.06
C GLY A 78 -6.93 -1.43 -1.08
N VAL A 79 -5.82 -2.17 -1.00
CA VAL A 79 -4.46 -1.61 -1.07
C VAL A 79 -4.16 -1.13 -2.49
N ALA A 80 -4.47 -1.93 -3.49
CA ALA A 80 -4.29 -1.59 -4.90
C ALA A 80 -5.06 -0.31 -5.26
N LEU A 81 -6.34 -0.22 -4.87
CA LEU A 81 -7.16 0.97 -5.08
C LEU A 81 -6.60 2.21 -4.37
N ALA A 82 -6.12 2.07 -3.14
CA ALA A 82 -5.49 3.17 -2.41
C ALA A 82 -4.21 3.65 -3.11
N VAL A 83 -3.38 2.74 -3.63
CA VAL A 83 -2.20 3.08 -4.41
C VAL A 83 -2.58 3.84 -5.68
N LEU A 84 -3.61 3.40 -6.40
CA LEU A 84 -4.10 4.09 -7.60
C LEU A 84 -4.61 5.49 -7.28
N PHE A 85 -5.36 5.68 -6.20
CA PHE A 85 -5.81 7.02 -5.81
C PHE A 85 -4.64 7.95 -5.52
N VAL A 86 -3.61 7.47 -4.82
CA VAL A 86 -2.41 8.27 -4.53
C VAL A 86 -1.63 8.60 -5.81
N TYR A 87 -1.60 7.68 -6.78
CA TYR A 87 -1.01 7.92 -8.10
C TYR A 87 -1.81 8.95 -8.91
N GLU A 88 -3.14 8.83 -8.95
CA GLU A 88 -4.05 9.78 -9.61
C GLU A 88 -3.93 11.18 -8.99
N GLU A 89 -3.93 11.29 -7.66
CA GLU A 89 -3.67 12.57 -6.98
C GLU A 89 -2.33 13.16 -7.40
N LEU A 90 -1.27 12.35 -7.49
CA LEU A 90 0.04 12.84 -7.90
C LEU A 90 0.05 13.35 -9.35
N LEU A 91 -0.69 12.71 -10.26
CA LEU A 91 -0.87 13.20 -11.64
C LEU A 91 -1.57 14.57 -11.68
N GLU A 92 -2.50 14.79 -10.76
CA GLU A 92 -3.26 16.04 -10.61
C GLU A 92 -2.54 17.11 -9.77
N ASN A 93 -1.33 16.82 -9.28
CA ASN A 93 -0.60 17.63 -8.30
C ASN A 93 -1.38 17.87 -6.99
N GLU A 94 -2.24 16.93 -6.62
CA GLU A 94 -2.97 16.89 -5.35
C GLU A 94 -2.28 15.94 -4.34
N SER A 95 -2.70 16.00 -3.07
CA SER A 95 -2.14 15.18 -1.98
C SER A 95 -3.12 14.95 -0.82
N LYS A 96 -4.41 15.20 -0.99
CA LYS A 96 -5.38 15.22 0.13
C LYS A 96 -5.56 13.83 0.72
N PHE A 97 -5.71 12.81 -0.12
CA PHE A 97 -5.82 11.41 0.29
C PHE A 97 -4.49 10.89 0.82
N PHE A 98 -3.37 11.21 0.16
CA PHE A 98 -2.04 10.85 0.65
C PHE A 98 -1.75 11.41 2.05
N SER A 99 -2.06 12.67 2.32
CA SER A 99 -1.89 13.27 3.66
C SER A 99 -2.69 12.54 4.73
N LYS A 100 -3.93 12.13 4.44
CA LYS A 100 -4.76 11.34 5.38
C LYS A 100 -4.14 9.98 5.71
N ILE A 101 -3.49 9.32 4.74
CA ILE A 101 -2.76 8.07 4.97
C ILE A 101 -1.60 8.33 5.95
N GLN A 102 -0.88 9.43 5.78
CA GLN A 102 0.23 9.79 6.67
C GLN A 102 -0.24 10.01 8.12
N GLU A 103 -1.37 10.70 8.30
CA GLU A 103 -1.97 11.06 9.60
C GLU A 103 -2.54 9.87 10.40
N LYS A 104 -3.10 8.85 9.73
CA LYS A 104 -3.74 7.66 10.36
C LYS A 104 -2.80 6.79 11.21
N SER A 105 -1.52 7.11 11.30
CA SER A 105 -0.53 6.36 12.08
C SER A 105 -0.39 6.80 13.54
N THR A 106 -1.09 7.84 13.94
CA THR A 106 -0.90 8.50 15.26
C THR A 106 -1.96 8.13 16.29
N GLN A 107 -2.96 7.32 15.94
CA GLN A 107 -3.97 6.80 16.87
C GLN A 107 -3.84 5.29 16.99
N VAL A 108 -2.82 4.85 17.71
CA VAL A 108 -2.87 3.56 18.39
C VAL A 108 -3.25 3.91 19.83
N THR A 109 -4.55 3.97 20.13
CA THR A 109 -4.98 4.00 21.52
C THR A 109 -4.55 2.65 22.11
N PRO A 110 -3.69 2.60 23.14
CA PRO A 110 -3.45 1.36 23.84
C PRO A 110 -4.80 0.87 24.34
N LEU A 111 -5.11 -0.42 24.14
CA LEU A 111 -6.12 -1.08 24.94
C LEU A 111 -5.59 -1.01 26.38
N SER A 112 -6.01 0.01 27.11
CA SER A 112 -5.81 0.06 28.54
C SER A 112 -6.70 -1.05 29.09
N ASP A 113 -6.07 -2.14 29.53
CA ASP A 113 -6.67 -3.07 30.48
C ASP A 113 -7.05 -2.25 31.72
N SER A 114 -8.27 -1.73 31.70
CA SER A 114 -8.97 -1.42 32.93
C SER A 114 -9.63 -2.73 33.36
N GLU A 115 -8.81 -3.60 33.96
CA GLU A 115 -9.28 -4.38 35.10
C GLU A 115 -9.80 -3.38 36.13
N GLU A 116 -11.12 -3.27 36.29
CA GLU A 116 -11.73 -2.72 37.50
C GLU A 116 -12.89 -3.63 37.92
N GLU A 117 -12.89 -3.91 39.23
CA GLU A 117 -13.61 -4.92 40.01
C GLU A 117 -15.14 -4.96 39.87
#